data_AF-A0A0V0W8E6-F1
#
_entry.id   AF-A0A0V0W8E6-F1
#
_cell.length_a   1.000
_cell.length_b   1.000
_cell.length_c   1.000
_cell.angle_alpha   90.00
_cell.angle_beta   90.00
_cell.angle_gamma   90.00
#
_symmetry.space_group_name_H-M   'P 1'
#
loop_
_entity.id
_entity.type
_entity.pdbx_description
1 polymer ?
#
loop_
_entity_poly.entity_id
_entity_poly.type
_entity_poly.pdbx_seq_one_letter_code
_entity_poly.pdbx_strand_id
1 'polypeptide(L)'
;LGAILAYFQQNYCLASPLLNQRPREKEREQIKSVFSDFNRQFELITNDHRDIVVPDVNLASKLREDCQKIVLSKYRPFYEKYRQVNFTKNPDKYFKYTPESIANTIDNLFNATL
;
A
#
# COMPACT_ATOMS: atom_id res chain seq x y z
N LEU A 1 11.10 0.79 -6.80
CA LEU A 1 11.23 0.67 -5.31
C LEU A 1 11.37 2.02 -4.59
N GLY A 2 12.38 2.85 -4.91
CA GLY A 2 12.59 4.16 -4.24
C GLY A 2 11.40 5.14 -4.31
N ALA A 3 10.61 5.12 -5.39
CA ALA A 3 9.42 5.96 -5.53
C ALA A 3 8.27 5.59 -4.58
N ILE A 4 8.06 4.29 -4.30
CA ILE A 4 7.08 3.84 -3.29
C ILE A 4 7.53 4.35 -1.92
N LEU A 5 8.81 4.18 -1.60
CA LEU A 5 9.38 4.57 -0.32
C LEU A 5 9.28 6.08 -0.09
N ALA A 6 9.64 6.88 -1.11
CA ALA A 6 9.53 8.34 -1.06
C ALA A 6 8.07 8.79 -0.91
N TYR A 7 7.14 8.20 -1.67
CA TYR A 7 5.71 8.48 -1.54
C TYR A 7 5.16 8.10 -0.16
N PHE A 8 5.54 6.93 0.36
CA PHE A 8 5.12 6.49 1.69
C PHE A 8 5.73 7.36 2.80
N GLN A 9 6.97 7.84 2.66
CA GLN A 9 7.55 8.82 3.59
C GLN A 9 6.85 10.18 3.51
N GLN A 10 6.51 10.64 2.32
CA GLN A 10 5.99 11.99 2.09
C GLN A 10 4.48 12.11 2.38
N ASN A 11 3.70 11.03 2.17
CA ASN A 11 2.23 11.06 2.32
C ASN A 11 1.72 10.43 3.64
N TYR A 12 2.56 9.70 4.38
CA TYR A 12 2.19 9.16 5.72
C TYR A 12 2.85 9.94 6.86
N CYS A 13 3.66 10.97 6.56
CA CYS A 13 4.02 12.02 7.51
C CYS A 13 2.85 13.02 7.63
N LEU A 14 1.71 12.54 8.11
CA LEU A 14 0.67 13.36 8.71
C LEU A 14 0.19 12.62 9.95
N ALA A 15 1.01 12.70 10.99
CA ALA A 15 0.54 12.66 12.36
C ALA A 15 -0.46 13.82 12.54
N SER A 16 -1.68 13.68 12.04
CA SER A 16 -2.77 14.60 12.34
C SER A 16 -3.26 14.28 13.75
N PRO A 17 -3.17 15.20 14.71
CA PRO A 17 -3.63 15.02 16.09
C PRO A 17 -5.15 14.82 16.24
N LEU A 18 -5.88 14.74 15.12
CA LEU A 18 -7.35 14.74 15.05
C LEU A 18 -7.96 13.36 15.24
N LEU A 19 -7.24 12.47 15.94
CA LEU A 19 -7.56 11.05 16.17
C LEU A 19 -8.88 10.77 16.92
N ASN A 20 -9.66 11.79 17.28
CA ASN A 20 -10.91 11.64 18.03
C ASN A 20 -12.13 12.37 17.41
N GLN A 21 -12.02 12.90 16.19
CA GLN A 21 -13.10 13.67 15.57
C GLN A 21 -13.58 13.06 14.26
N ARG A 22 -14.89 13.20 13.99
CA ARG A 22 -15.46 12.88 12.67
C ARG A 22 -14.68 13.68 11.62
N PRO A 23 -14.10 13.02 10.59
CA PRO A 23 -13.29 13.75 9.63
C PRO A 23 -14.14 14.79 8.91
N ARG A 24 -13.60 15.99 8.82
CA ARG A 24 -14.15 17.11 8.06
C ARG A 24 -14.17 16.75 6.57
N GLU A 25 -14.99 17.44 5.78
CA GLU A 25 -15.15 17.14 4.36
C GLU A 25 -13.81 17.12 3.59
N LYS A 26 -12.94 18.11 3.86
CA LYS A 26 -11.58 18.19 3.33
C LYS A 26 -10.71 16.97 3.69
N GLU A 27 -10.84 16.43 4.89
CA GLU A 27 -10.07 15.25 5.32
C GLU A 27 -10.58 13.99 4.61
N ARG A 28 -11.90 13.88 4.35
CA ARG A 28 -12.47 12.77 3.59
C ARG A 28 -11.98 12.76 2.14
N GLU A 29 -11.87 13.93 1.52
CA GLU A 29 -11.31 14.06 0.17
C GLU A 29 -9.83 13.69 0.13
N GLN A 30 -9.05 14.11 1.13
CA GLN A 30 -7.65 13.69 1.25
C GLN A 30 -7.51 12.18 1.41
N ILE A 31 -8.32 11.55 2.26
CA ILE A 31 -8.32 10.08 2.44
C ILE A 31 -8.63 9.38 1.10
N LYS A 32 -9.65 9.84 0.37
CA LYS A 32 -10.00 9.32 -0.96
C LYS A 32 -8.83 9.44 -1.95
N SER A 33 -8.14 10.59 -1.96
CA SER A 33 -6.99 10.82 -2.84
C SER A 33 -5.87 9.84 -2.52
N VAL A 34 -5.51 9.68 -1.24
CA VAL A 34 -4.45 8.77 -0.80
C VAL A 34 -4.74 7.31 -1.20
N PHE A 35 -5.96 6.82 -0.97
CA PHE A 35 -6.32 5.46 -1.40
C PHE A 35 -6.30 5.31 -2.93
N SER A 36 -6.79 6.30 -3.67
CA SER A 36 -6.81 6.23 -5.14
C SER A 36 -5.39 6.24 -5.73
N ASP A 37 -4.52 7.11 -5.20
CA ASP A 37 -3.12 7.17 -5.62
C ASP A 37 -2.38 5.91 -5.23
N PHE A 38 -2.59 5.38 -4.02
CA PHE A 38 -2.02 4.10 -3.61
C PHE A 38 -2.42 2.98 -4.58
N ASN A 39 -3.71 2.85 -4.89
CA ASN A 39 -4.21 1.81 -5.80
C ASN A 39 -3.56 1.92 -7.18
N ARG A 40 -3.47 3.14 -7.75
CA ARG A 40 -2.82 3.39 -9.05
C ARG A 40 -1.34 3.01 -9.03
N GLN A 41 -0.60 3.45 -8.01
CA GLN A 41 0.84 3.22 -7.94
C GLN A 41 1.17 1.76 -7.66
N PHE A 42 0.39 1.10 -6.80
CA PHE A 42 0.56 -0.32 -6.51
C PHE A 42 0.38 -1.16 -7.78
N GLU A 43 -0.64 -0.86 -8.59
CA GLU A 43 -0.88 -1.52 -9.88
C GLU A 43 0.26 -1.29 -10.87
N LEU A 44 0.68 -0.04 -11.05
CA LEU A 44 1.78 0.30 -11.97
C LEU A 44 3.04 -0.50 -11.62
N ILE A 45 3.39 -0.53 -10.34
CA ILE A 45 4.66 -1.11 -9.92
C ILE A 45 4.62 -2.63 -9.92
N THR A 46 3.52 -3.23 -9.46
CA THR A 46 3.36 -4.69 -9.51
C THR A 46 3.31 -5.18 -10.96
N ASN A 47 2.74 -4.40 -11.88
CA ASN A 47 2.76 -4.72 -13.30
C ASN A 47 4.18 -4.61 -13.90
N ASP A 48 4.91 -3.53 -13.61
CA ASP A 48 6.28 -3.32 -14.11
C ASP A 48 7.27 -4.40 -13.62
N HIS A 49 7.06 -4.93 -12.41
CA HIS A 49 7.99 -5.89 -11.79
C HIS A 49 7.51 -7.35 -11.95
N ARG A 50 6.39 -7.58 -12.64
CA ARG A 50 5.78 -8.91 -12.80
C ARG A 50 6.68 -9.88 -13.56
N ASP A 51 7.36 -9.38 -14.59
CA ASP A 51 8.19 -10.20 -15.48
C ASP A 51 9.66 -10.25 -15.03
N ILE A 52 9.98 -9.64 -13.87
CA ILE A 52 11.33 -9.69 -13.31
C ILE A 52 11.56 -11.08 -12.71
N VAL A 53 12.64 -11.70 -13.16
CA VAL A 53 13.09 -13.01 -12.68
C VAL A 53 14.41 -12.84 -11.93
N VAL A 54 14.46 -13.36 -10.71
CA VAL A 54 15.67 -13.34 -9.87
C VAL A 54 16.22 -14.77 -9.76
N PRO A 55 17.38 -15.09 -10.36
CA PRO A 55 17.90 -16.46 -10.39
C PRO A 55 18.24 -17.04 -9.01
N ASP A 56 18.60 -16.19 -8.04
CA ASP A 56 18.90 -16.60 -6.68
C ASP A 56 17.62 -16.61 -5.84
N VAL A 57 17.16 -17.80 -5.46
CA VAL A 57 15.95 -18.03 -4.66
C VAL A 57 16.02 -17.34 -3.29
N ASN A 58 17.19 -17.32 -2.64
CA ASN A 58 17.35 -16.69 -1.33
C ASN A 58 17.26 -15.16 -1.46
N LEU A 59 17.87 -14.61 -2.51
CA LEU A 59 17.77 -13.18 -2.80
C LEU A 59 16.32 -12.80 -3.15
N ALA A 60 15.64 -13.60 -3.97
CA ALA A 60 14.25 -13.38 -4.34
C ALA A 60 13.34 -13.37 -3.10
N SER A 61 13.46 -14.38 -2.22
CA SER A 61 12.70 -14.46 -0.97
C SER A 61 12.95 -13.24 -0.09
N LYS A 62 14.22 -12.88 0.10
CA LYS A 62 14.59 -11.74 0.94
C LYS A 62 14.04 -10.41 0.38
N LEU A 63 14.08 -10.21 -0.93
CA LEU A 63 13.51 -9.03 -1.57
C LEU A 63 12.00 -8.94 -1.36
N ARG A 64 11.27 -10.06 -1.48
CA ARG A 64 9.83 -10.10 -1.21
C ARG A 64 9.53 -9.77 0.25
N GLU A 65 10.24 -10.40 1.18
CA GLU A 65 10.08 -10.17 2.63
C GLU A 65 10.34 -8.70 3.00
N ASP A 66 11.44 -8.12 2.53
CA ASP A 66 11.79 -6.72 2.78
C ASP A 66 10.73 -5.78 2.19
N CYS A 67 10.28 -6.04 0.95
CA CYS A 67 9.21 -5.25 0.32
C CYS A 67 7.90 -5.34 1.12
N GLN A 68 7.47 -6.54 1.49
CA GLN A 68 6.26 -6.74 2.29
C GLN A 68 6.38 -6.03 3.63
N LYS A 69 7.48 -6.22 4.36
CA LYS A 69 7.70 -5.61 5.67
C LYS A 69 7.59 -4.10 5.59
N ILE A 70 8.21 -3.48 4.58
CA ILE A 70 8.20 -2.03 4.43
C ILE A 70 6.79 -1.52 4.09
N VAL A 71 6.14 -2.08 3.05
CA VAL A 71 4.81 -1.62 2.59
C VAL A 71 3.76 -1.85 3.68
N LEU A 72 3.73 -3.05 4.27
CA LEU A 72 2.72 -3.41 5.27
C LEU A 72 2.88 -2.65 6.59
N SER A 73 4.12 -2.30 6.98
CA SER A 73 4.36 -1.50 8.20
C SER A 73 3.64 -0.15 8.18
N LYS A 74 3.39 0.40 6.98
CA LYS A 74 2.71 1.68 6.79
C LYS A 74 1.25 1.50 6.38
N TYR A 75 0.98 0.54 5.51
CA TYR A 75 -0.36 0.32 5.00
C TYR A 75 -1.33 -0.24 6.06
N ARG A 76 -0.90 -1.21 6.89
CA ARG A 76 -1.79 -1.85 7.89
C ARG A 76 -2.41 -0.84 8.86
N PRO A 77 -1.63 0.02 9.55
CA PRO A 77 -2.22 1.00 10.46
C PRO A 77 -3.17 1.98 9.75
N PHE A 78 -2.84 2.36 8.51
CA PHE A 78 -3.68 3.25 7.70
C PHE A 78 -5.01 2.59 7.31
N TYR A 79 -4.95 1.36 6.79
CA TYR A 79 -6.11 0.57 6.41
C TYR A 79 -7.04 0.32 7.60
N GLU A 80 -6.49 -0.16 8.73
CA GLU A 80 -7.26 -0.44 9.95
C GLU A 80 -7.92 0.80 10.54
N LYS A 81 -7.25 1.96 10.44
CA LYS A 81 -7.82 3.23 10.89
C LYS A 81 -8.99 3.67 10.02
N TYR A 82 -8.82 3.70 8.69
CA TYR A 82 -9.81 4.30 7.81
C TYR A 82 -10.94 3.36 7.40
N ARG A 83 -10.78 2.04 7.53
CA ARG A 83 -11.89 1.08 7.35
C ARG A 83 -13.03 1.26 8.35
N GLN A 84 -12.74 1.80 9.54
CA GLN A 84 -13.72 2.08 10.59
C GLN A 84 -14.38 3.46 10.44
N VAL A 85 -13.89 4.28 9.51
CA VAL A 85 -14.31 5.66 9.31
C VAL A 85 -15.22 5.78 8.10
N ASN A 86 -16.39 6.39 8.27
CA ASN A 86 -17.30 6.68 7.15
C ASN A 86 -16.83 7.91 6.34
N PHE A 87 -15.78 7.75 5.52
CA PHE A 87 -15.27 8.83 4.66
C PHE A 87 -15.87 8.82 3.23
N THR A 88 -16.53 7.73 2.83
CA THR A 88 -17.09 7.55 1.49
C THR A 88 -18.38 6.73 1.53
N LYS A 89 -19.25 6.94 0.52
CA LYS A 89 -20.44 6.11 0.28
C LYS A 89 -20.14 4.87 -0.56
N ASN A 90 -18.97 4.83 -1.21
CA ASN A 90 -18.55 3.73 -2.08
C ASN A 90 -17.19 3.19 -1.62
N PRO A 91 -17.14 2.40 -0.53
CA PRO A 91 -15.89 1.94 0.09
C PRO A 91 -15.07 1.03 -0.83
N ASP A 92 -15.71 0.17 -1.63
CA ASP A 92 -15.05 -0.80 -2.51
C ASP A 92 -14.12 -0.16 -3.54
N LYS A 93 -14.42 1.08 -3.95
CA LYS A 93 -13.56 1.85 -4.86
C LYS A 93 -12.19 2.17 -4.24
N TYR A 94 -12.14 2.35 -2.93
CA TYR A 94 -10.93 2.81 -2.22
C TYR A 94 -10.21 1.65 -1.53
N PHE A 95 -10.95 0.72 -0.94
CA PHE A 95 -10.42 -0.49 -0.29
C PHE A 95 -10.21 -1.64 -1.29
N LYS A 96 -9.57 -1.35 -2.43
CA LYS A 96 -9.31 -2.35 -3.48
C LYS A 96 -8.35 -3.45 -3.01
N TYR A 97 -7.40 -3.09 -2.15
CA TYR A 97 -6.37 -4.00 -1.66
C TYR A 97 -6.45 -4.12 -0.14
N THR A 98 -6.57 -5.33 0.38
CA THR A 98 -6.36 -5.59 1.82
C THR A 98 -4.86 -5.75 2.10
N PRO A 99 -4.42 -5.61 3.37
CA PRO A 99 -3.04 -5.92 3.73
C PRO A 99 -2.59 -7.32 3.28
N GLU A 100 -3.48 -8.31 3.36
CA GLU A 100 -3.22 -9.69 2.93
C GLU A 100 -3.09 -9.78 1.41
N SER A 101 -3.97 -9.10 0.67
CA SER A 101 -3.89 -9.03 -0.79
C SER A 101 -2.60 -8.36 -1.27
N ILE A 102 -2.14 -7.31 -0.59
CA ILE A 102 -0.84 -6.66 -0.87
C ILE A 102 0.31 -7.63 -0.66
N ALA A 103 0.31 -8.35 0.47
CA ALA A 103 1.33 -9.35 0.77
C ALA A 103 1.40 -10.42 -0.32
N ASN A 104 0.26 -11.00 -0.68
CA ASN A 104 0.16 -12.01 -1.72
C ASN A 104 0.60 -11.49 -3.10
N THR A 105 0.29 -10.24 -3.43
CA THR A 105 0.71 -9.66 -4.70
C THR A 105 2.24 -9.50 -4.74
N ILE A 106 2.84 -9.04 -3.65
CA ILE A 106 4.31 -8.91 -3.54
C ILE A 106 4.98 -10.29 -3.56
N ASP A 107 4.36 -11.30 -2.96
CA ASP A 107 4.89 -12.67 -2.95
C ASP A 107 4.94 -13.30 -4.35
N ASN A 108 4.04 -12.87 -5.23
CA ASN A 108 4.03 -13.26 -6.64
C ASN A 108 4.98 -12.42 -7.52
N LEU A 109 5.75 -11.48 -6.96
CA LEU A 109 6.78 -10.74 -7.69
C LEU A 109 8.12 -11.47 -7.62
N PHE A 110 9.02 -11.18 -8.55
CA PHE A 110 10.39 -11.73 -8.55
C PHE A 110 10.41 -13.25 -8.62
N ASN A 111 9.73 -13.85 -9.60
CA ASN A 111 9.72 -15.31 -9.75
C ASN A 111 11.16 -15.81 -9.88
N ALA A 112 11.52 -16.83 -9.11
CA ALA A 112 12.79 -17.51 -9.29
C ALA A 112 12.63 -18.59 -10.36
N THR A 113 13.53 -18.62 -11.34
CA THR A 113 13.62 -19.77 -12.25
C THR A 113 14.23 -20.92 -11.45
N LEU A 114 13.52 -22.05 -11.38
CA LEU A 114 14.05 -23.31 -10.85
C LEU A 114 15.18 -23.85 -11.73
#